data_AF-A0A368X9M3-F1
#
_entry.id   AF-A0A368X9M3-F1
#
_cell.length_a   1.000
_cell.length_b   1.000
_cell.length_c   1.000
_cell.angle_alpha   90.00
_cell.angle_beta   90.00
_cell.angle_gamma   90.00
#
_symmetry.space_group_name_H-M   'P 1'
#
loop_
_entity.id
_entity.type
_entity.pdbx_description
1 polymer ?
#
loop_
_entity_poly.entity_id
_entity_poly.type
_entity_poly.pdbx_seq_one_letter_code
_entity_poly.pdbx_strand_id
1 'polypeptide(L)'
;MWNISKDAKENFSKYNLLPIHESDDEWEVTLREAKEEGEDIITRLNEELEEVKEELLSVLPARFIPYVENGILNQPTLPKAVREDYLQWMRETDKEFEKVLSAAYENTKKAIKYLPASTQDVFEESLHDSTIARIERENDTLHLYVNTEGGFSSKSLIHFTFKGIKSEETDEPLQVGQWFIYDELQKTDDGFAFRVLFESPESQWTIAMKELDTQYFYRPMEFTKLRDEEKLEDISFTDYTKKLNTDHRYWLITPHVKCAIQSLEESITIDNGSIEFGKNEMIITIGNERFFYDLNEYNPIDFIYTNIYEDPYAHLSQPIPLENIEEAALSSDLELQVRAWNTMYANPSELADIINRVLWKIEITEENEMMLSVYANHFLEKEILMEKVKEKYQSLID
;
A
#
# COMPACT_ATOMS: atom_id res chain seq x y z
N MET A 1 -18.24 19.95 -4.66
CA MET A 1 -17.85 19.99 -3.23
C MET A 1 -17.02 18.75 -3.00
N TRP A 2 -15.87 18.89 -2.36
CA TRP A 2 -14.96 17.76 -2.09
C TRP A 2 -15.47 16.95 -0.91
N ASN A 3 -15.29 15.63 -0.96
CA ASN A 3 -15.57 14.77 0.19
C ASN A 3 -14.34 14.76 1.10
N ILE A 4 -13.16 14.50 0.54
CA ILE A 4 -11.92 14.54 1.33
C ILE A 4 -11.40 15.96 1.50
N SER A 5 -10.94 16.26 2.71
CA SER A 5 -10.23 17.49 3.05
C SER A 5 -9.21 17.22 4.14
N LYS A 6 -8.22 18.10 4.25
CA LYS A 6 -7.27 18.09 5.37
C LYS A 6 -7.99 18.15 6.72
N ASP A 7 -8.98 19.04 6.89
CA ASP A 7 -9.79 19.12 8.11
C ASP A 7 -10.48 17.79 8.46
N ALA A 8 -11.00 17.05 7.48
CA ALA A 8 -11.64 15.76 7.72
C ALA A 8 -10.63 14.70 8.20
N LYS A 9 -9.44 14.67 7.58
CA LYS A 9 -8.32 13.82 7.99
C LYS A 9 -7.82 14.18 9.39
N GLU A 10 -7.55 15.47 9.65
CA GLU A 10 -7.11 15.95 10.97
C GLU A 10 -8.11 15.61 12.07
N ASN A 11 -9.42 15.74 11.81
CA ASN A 11 -10.44 15.32 12.76
C ASN A 11 -10.39 13.82 13.00
N PHE A 12 -10.31 13.01 11.93
CA PHE A 12 -10.16 11.55 12.05
C PHE A 12 -8.93 11.14 12.88
N SER A 13 -7.78 11.77 12.62
CA SER A 13 -6.55 11.56 13.40
C SER A 13 -6.74 11.92 14.88
N LYS A 14 -7.44 13.02 15.19
CA LYS A 14 -7.73 13.43 16.58
C LYS A 14 -8.53 12.41 17.37
N TYR A 15 -9.48 11.75 16.71
CA TYR A 15 -10.29 10.70 17.35
C TYR A 15 -9.50 9.41 17.58
N ASN A 16 -8.39 9.23 16.86
CA ASN A 16 -7.52 8.06 16.90
C ASN A 16 -6.16 8.33 17.58
N LEU A 17 -6.02 9.42 18.34
CA LEU A 17 -4.77 9.79 19.04
C LEU A 17 -4.32 8.77 20.09
N LEU A 18 -5.27 8.05 20.69
CA LEU A 18 -5.00 7.13 21.79
C LEU A 18 -5.73 5.80 21.56
N PRO A 19 -5.22 4.93 20.66
CA PRO A 19 -5.68 3.55 20.60
C PRO A 19 -5.36 2.84 21.91
N ILE A 20 -6.24 1.94 22.35
CA ILE A 20 -6.07 1.17 23.58
C ILE A 20 -6.33 -0.31 23.28
N HIS A 21 -5.72 -1.22 24.05
CA HIS A 21 -5.91 -2.66 23.90
C HIS A 21 -7.40 -3.05 23.96
N GLU A 22 -7.83 -3.85 22.99
CA GLU A 22 -9.24 -4.13 22.73
C GLU A 22 -9.81 -5.23 23.62
N SER A 23 -8.98 -6.19 24.03
CA SER A 23 -9.36 -7.38 24.80
C SER A 23 -8.59 -7.54 26.11
N ASP A 24 -9.13 -8.33 27.05
CA ASP A 24 -8.39 -8.65 28.29
C ASP A 24 -7.16 -9.53 27.95
N ASP A 25 -7.26 -10.36 26.92
CA ASP A 25 -6.20 -11.24 26.43
C ASP A 25 -5.01 -10.44 25.85
N GLU A 26 -5.27 -9.39 25.07
CA GLU A 26 -4.21 -8.46 24.62
C GLU A 26 -3.47 -7.85 25.79
N TRP A 27 -4.19 -7.39 26.82
CA TRP A 27 -3.56 -6.87 28.03
C TRP A 27 -2.68 -7.91 28.72
N GLU A 28 -3.11 -9.17 28.80
CA GLU A 28 -2.30 -10.25 29.37
C GLU A 28 -1.02 -10.50 28.58
N VAL A 29 -1.10 -10.50 27.24
CA VAL A 29 0.04 -10.66 26.34
C VAL A 29 1.03 -9.51 26.52
N THR A 30 0.55 -8.27 26.39
CA THR A 30 1.42 -7.08 26.47
C THR A 30 2.08 -6.96 27.85
N LEU A 31 1.36 -7.25 28.95
CA LEU A 31 1.94 -7.21 30.30
C LEU A 31 2.99 -8.32 30.51
N ARG A 32 2.82 -9.48 29.89
CA ARG A 32 3.80 -10.58 29.93
C ARG A 32 5.07 -10.18 29.18
N GLU A 33 4.94 -9.66 27.96
CA GLU A 33 6.06 -9.23 27.12
C GLU A 33 6.86 -8.11 27.77
N ALA A 34 6.18 -7.05 28.25
CA ALA A 34 6.82 -5.96 28.98
C ALA A 34 7.64 -6.46 30.17
N LYS A 35 7.13 -7.47 30.90
CA LYS A 35 7.86 -8.09 32.01
C LYS A 35 9.07 -8.90 31.55
N GLU A 36 8.99 -9.60 30.42
CA GLU A 36 10.10 -10.37 29.85
C GLU A 36 11.22 -9.46 29.36
N GLU A 37 10.87 -8.30 28.80
CA GLU A 37 11.80 -7.30 28.29
C GLU A 37 12.30 -6.31 29.37
N GLY A 38 11.66 -6.31 30.55
CA GLY A 38 11.99 -5.39 31.64
C GLY A 38 11.51 -3.96 31.40
N GLU A 39 10.48 -3.80 30.57
CA GLU A 39 9.84 -2.53 30.23
C GLU A 39 8.88 -2.07 31.33
N ASP A 40 8.88 -0.76 31.64
CA ASP A 40 7.89 -0.14 32.52
C ASP A 40 6.71 0.41 31.69
N ILE A 41 5.85 -0.49 31.26
CA ILE A 41 4.70 -0.18 30.40
C ILE A 41 3.74 0.83 31.03
N ILE A 42 3.58 0.83 32.36
CA ILE A 42 2.68 1.76 33.05
C ILE A 42 3.19 3.19 32.90
N THR A 43 4.50 3.39 33.06
CA THR A 43 5.12 4.70 32.83
C THR A 43 4.98 5.12 31.36
N ARG A 44 5.28 4.23 30.41
CA ARG A 44 5.11 4.51 28.96
C ARG A 44 3.69 4.95 28.63
N LEU A 45 2.67 4.20 29.07
CA LEU A 45 1.27 4.53 28.82
C LEU A 45 0.87 5.88 29.44
N ASN A 46 1.41 6.24 30.61
CA ASN A 46 1.16 7.55 31.19
C ASN A 46 1.81 8.67 30.36
N GLU A 47 3.01 8.46 29.83
CA GLU A 47 3.68 9.40 28.93
C GLU A 47 2.88 9.58 27.64
N GLU A 48 2.46 8.49 26.99
CA GLU A 48 1.60 8.51 25.79
C GLU A 48 0.30 9.29 26.02
N LEU A 49 -0.40 9.02 27.13
CA LEU A 49 -1.64 9.73 27.46
C LEU A 49 -1.39 11.22 27.71
N GLU A 50 -0.30 11.58 28.39
CA GLU A 50 0.02 12.99 28.67
C GLU A 50 0.43 13.75 27.40
N GLU A 51 1.14 13.10 26.47
CA GLU A 51 1.53 13.68 25.17
C GLU A 51 0.32 14.11 24.34
N VAL A 52 -0.73 13.28 24.31
CA VAL A 52 -1.93 13.54 23.48
C VAL A 52 -3.08 14.20 24.26
N LYS A 53 -2.92 14.42 25.57
CA LYS A 53 -3.99 14.82 26.49
C LYS A 53 -4.76 16.06 26.08
N GLU A 54 -4.05 17.14 25.77
CA GLU A 54 -4.66 18.43 25.44
C GLU A 54 -5.53 18.30 24.19
N GLU A 55 -5.01 17.61 23.17
CA GLU A 55 -5.69 17.42 21.90
C GLU A 55 -6.86 16.45 22.04
N LEU A 56 -6.68 15.34 22.76
CA LEU A 56 -7.73 14.36 23.04
C LEU A 56 -8.92 15.02 23.77
N LEU A 57 -8.66 15.83 24.81
CA LEU A 57 -9.71 16.54 25.56
C LEU A 57 -10.54 17.51 24.70
N SER A 58 -10.01 17.95 23.55
CA SER A 58 -10.74 18.84 22.64
C SER A 58 -11.82 18.13 21.82
N VAL A 59 -11.70 16.81 21.64
CA VAL A 59 -12.58 15.99 20.80
C VAL A 59 -13.35 14.92 21.57
N LEU A 60 -12.86 14.56 22.76
CA LEU A 60 -13.36 13.44 23.54
C LEU A 60 -14.75 13.74 24.15
N PRO A 61 -15.70 12.79 24.08
CA PRO A 61 -16.96 12.90 24.81
C PRO A 61 -16.77 13.11 26.31
N ALA A 62 -17.57 13.98 26.91
CA ALA A 62 -17.45 14.38 28.31
C ALA A 62 -17.45 13.21 29.33
N ARG A 63 -18.04 12.06 28.96
CA ARG A 63 -18.07 10.86 29.78
C ARG A 63 -16.70 10.21 29.99
N PHE A 64 -15.73 10.46 29.10
CA PHE A 64 -14.38 9.90 29.19
C PHE A 64 -13.38 10.84 29.88
N ILE A 65 -13.69 12.15 29.99
CA ILE A 65 -12.81 13.16 30.60
C ILE A 65 -12.26 12.74 31.98
N PRO A 66 -13.08 12.20 32.92
CA PRO A 66 -12.55 11.80 34.22
C PRO A 66 -11.44 10.75 34.15
N TYR A 67 -11.44 9.89 33.13
CA TYR A 67 -10.46 8.82 32.92
C TYR A 67 -9.17 9.34 32.26
N VAL A 68 -9.25 10.45 31.51
CA VAL A 68 -8.07 11.17 31.03
C VAL A 68 -7.43 11.96 32.17
N GLU A 69 -8.24 12.70 32.93
CA GLU A 69 -7.75 13.55 34.02
C GLU A 69 -7.05 12.76 35.15
N ASN A 70 -7.51 11.53 35.43
CA ASN A 70 -6.91 10.67 36.44
C ASN A 70 -5.85 9.69 35.88
N GLY A 71 -5.55 9.75 34.57
CA GLY A 71 -4.50 8.98 33.93
C GLY A 71 -4.81 7.51 33.65
N ILE A 72 -6.08 7.07 33.69
CA ILE A 72 -6.43 5.64 33.57
C ILE A 72 -7.02 5.21 32.22
N LEU A 73 -7.26 6.14 31.29
CA LEU A 73 -7.96 5.84 30.03
C LEU A 73 -7.27 4.75 29.18
N ASN A 74 -5.94 4.70 29.15
CA ASN A 74 -5.18 3.67 28.43
C ASN A 74 -4.50 2.67 29.37
N GLN A 75 -5.01 2.49 30.59
CA GLN A 75 -4.40 1.61 31.58
C GLN A 75 -5.15 0.26 31.67
N PRO A 76 -4.47 -0.84 32.07
CA PRO A 76 -5.12 -2.14 32.29
C PRO A 76 -6.14 -2.11 33.42
N THR A 77 -6.10 -1.07 34.26
CA THR A 77 -7.05 -0.85 35.35
C THR A 77 -8.33 -0.14 34.91
N LEU A 78 -8.45 0.27 33.64
CA LEU A 78 -9.66 0.86 33.11
C LEU A 78 -10.83 -0.13 33.26
N PRO A 79 -11.97 0.26 33.85
CA PRO A 79 -13.12 -0.63 33.94
C PRO A 79 -13.56 -1.10 32.55
N LYS A 80 -13.79 -2.41 32.40
CA LYS A 80 -14.14 -3.05 31.12
C LYS A 80 -15.28 -2.35 30.37
N ALA A 81 -16.36 -1.97 31.07
CA ALA A 81 -17.49 -1.28 30.46
C ALA A 81 -17.12 0.11 29.90
N VAL A 82 -16.15 0.80 30.49
CA VAL A 82 -15.64 2.09 29.99
C VAL A 82 -14.75 1.88 28.78
N ARG A 83 -13.91 0.83 28.81
CA ARG A 83 -13.07 0.42 27.69
C ARG A 83 -13.89 0.09 26.45
N GLU A 84 -14.91 -0.75 26.61
CA GLU A 84 -15.82 -1.14 25.53
C GLU A 84 -16.58 0.07 24.96
N ASP A 85 -17.05 1.00 25.80
CA ASP A 85 -17.68 2.26 25.35
C ASP A 85 -16.70 3.15 24.58
N TYR A 86 -15.45 3.28 25.05
CA TYR A 86 -14.43 4.06 24.36
C TYR A 86 -14.08 3.48 22.98
N LEU A 87 -13.82 2.18 22.91
CA LEU A 87 -13.56 1.47 21.66
C LEU A 87 -14.75 1.57 20.70
N GLN A 88 -15.98 1.45 21.21
CA GLN A 88 -17.16 1.64 20.38
C GLN A 88 -17.27 3.07 19.84
N TRP A 89 -16.98 4.08 20.64
CA TRP A 89 -16.95 5.47 20.19
C TRP A 89 -15.89 5.71 19.10
N MET A 90 -14.69 5.14 19.24
CA MET A 90 -13.66 5.21 18.20
C MET A 90 -14.15 4.56 16.90
N ARG A 91 -14.63 3.31 16.96
CA ARG A 91 -15.16 2.58 15.79
C ARG A 91 -16.33 3.28 15.10
N GLU A 92 -17.22 3.91 15.86
CA GLU A 92 -18.32 4.71 15.31
C GLU A 92 -17.80 5.95 14.56
N THR A 93 -16.73 6.55 15.07
CA THR A 93 -16.09 7.71 14.46
C THR A 93 -15.32 7.32 13.20
N ASP A 94 -14.63 6.18 13.20
CA ASP A 94 -13.96 5.62 12.02
C ASP A 94 -14.96 5.37 10.89
N LYS A 95 -16.12 4.80 11.21
CA LYS A 95 -17.21 4.59 10.24
C LYS A 95 -17.69 5.87 9.57
N GLU A 96 -17.64 7.02 10.24
CA GLU A 96 -17.99 8.28 9.61
C GLU A 96 -16.92 8.74 8.62
N PHE A 97 -15.64 8.55 8.93
CA PHE A 97 -14.56 8.85 7.99
C PHE A 97 -14.55 7.87 6.80
N GLU A 98 -14.84 6.60 7.01
CA GLU A 98 -15.00 5.61 5.93
C GLU A 98 -16.10 5.99 4.93
N LYS A 99 -17.18 6.64 5.39
CA LYS A 99 -18.20 7.19 4.47
C LYS A 99 -17.65 8.33 3.61
N VAL A 100 -16.76 9.15 4.17
CA VAL A 100 -16.09 10.23 3.43
C VAL A 100 -15.19 9.62 2.35
N LEU A 101 -14.37 8.63 2.69
CA LEU A 101 -13.51 7.91 1.75
C LEU A 101 -14.34 7.21 0.67
N SER A 102 -15.41 6.51 1.05
CA SER A 102 -16.33 5.85 0.12
C SER A 102 -16.96 6.85 -0.87
N ALA A 103 -17.37 8.03 -0.39
CA ALA A 103 -17.95 9.05 -1.24
C ALA A 103 -16.92 9.67 -2.22
N ALA A 104 -15.68 9.88 -1.78
CA ALA A 104 -14.59 10.31 -2.64
C ALA A 104 -14.28 9.28 -3.73
N TYR A 105 -14.14 8.01 -3.35
CA TYR A 105 -13.93 6.91 -4.27
C TYR A 105 -15.04 6.80 -5.33
N GLU A 106 -16.31 6.92 -4.92
CA GLU A 106 -17.44 6.92 -5.85
C GLU A 106 -17.45 8.12 -6.80
N ASN A 107 -16.92 9.27 -6.37
CA ASN A 107 -16.73 10.42 -7.25
C ASN A 107 -15.60 10.17 -8.26
N THR A 108 -14.46 9.64 -7.82
CA THR A 108 -13.37 9.21 -8.70
C THR A 108 -13.87 8.23 -9.75
N LYS A 109 -14.59 7.17 -9.34
CA LYS A 109 -15.21 6.19 -10.25
C LYS A 109 -16.13 6.81 -11.31
N LYS A 110 -16.86 7.87 -10.97
CA LYS A 110 -17.71 8.58 -11.94
C LYS A 110 -16.88 9.43 -12.90
N ALA A 111 -15.82 10.07 -12.42
CA ALA A 111 -14.97 10.94 -13.20
C ALA A 111 -14.11 10.17 -14.23
N ILE A 112 -13.51 9.05 -13.82
CA ILE A 112 -12.58 8.29 -14.68
C ILE A 112 -13.23 7.73 -15.94
N LYS A 113 -14.56 7.53 -15.95
CA LYS A 113 -15.31 7.07 -17.15
C LYS A 113 -15.18 8.01 -18.35
N TYR A 114 -14.75 9.25 -18.12
CA TYR A 114 -14.55 10.27 -19.16
C TYR A 114 -13.06 10.46 -19.53
N LEU A 115 -12.17 9.66 -18.96
CA LEU A 115 -10.72 9.72 -19.17
C LEU A 115 -10.23 8.55 -20.03
N PRO A 116 -9.02 8.64 -20.61
CA PRO A 116 -8.40 7.54 -21.35
C PRO A 116 -8.29 6.26 -20.52
N ALA A 117 -8.23 5.11 -21.18
CA ALA A 117 -8.11 3.80 -20.52
C ALA A 117 -6.91 3.74 -19.56
N SER A 118 -5.75 4.24 -19.98
CA SER A 118 -4.56 4.26 -19.12
C SER A 118 -4.76 5.04 -17.82
N THR A 119 -5.65 6.03 -17.80
CA THR A 119 -5.97 6.80 -16.59
C THR A 119 -7.01 6.09 -15.75
N GLN A 120 -7.97 5.40 -16.37
CA GLN A 120 -8.88 4.51 -15.65
C GLN A 120 -8.08 3.43 -14.90
N ASP A 121 -7.17 2.75 -15.59
CA ASP A 121 -6.33 1.67 -15.04
C ASP A 121 -5.52 2.13 -13.82
N VAL A 122 -5.07 3.39 -13.79
CA VAL A 122 -4.35 3.97 -12.64
C VAL A 122 -5.24 4.06 -11.40
N PHE A 123 -6.48 4.50 -11.55
CA PHE A 123 -7.44 4.70 -10.45
C PHE A 123 -8.25 3.43 -10.11
N GLU A 124 -8.01 2.31 -10.79
CA GLU A 124 -8.51 1.00 -10.38
C GLU A 124 -7.78 0.48 -9.13
N GLU A 125 -6.55 0.93 -8.93
CA GLU A 125 -5.70 0.62 -7.78
C GLU A 125 -5.51 1.87 -6.91
N SER A 126 -5.06 1.68 -5.68
CA SER A 126 -4.87 2.77 -4.73
C SER A 126 -3.54 3.49 -4.95
N LEU A 127 -3.55 4.83 -4.80
CA LEU A 127 -2.36 5.67 -4.78
C LEU A 127 -1.79 5.87 -3.37
N HIS A 128 -2.39 5.24 -2.35
CA HIS A 128 -1.92 5.30 -0.96
C HIS A 128 -0.47 4.82 -0.84
N ASP A 129 0.32 5.51 -0.02
CA ASP A 129 1.76 5.34 0.21
C ASP A 129 2.65 5.56 -1.02
N SER A 130 2.09 6.15 -2.08
CA SER A 130 2.90 6.54 -3.24
C SER A 130 3.62 7.86 -2.98
N THR A 131 4.77 8.07 -3.62
CA THR A 131 5.63 9.23 -3.37
C THR A 131 5.88 10.04 -4.65
N ILE A 132 5.92 11.37 -4.55
CA ILE A 132 6.31 12.20 -5.70
C ILE A 132 7.80 11.98 -5.97
N ALA A 133 8.12 11.36 -7.11
CA ALA A 133 9.49 11.12 -7.55
C ALA A 133 10.05 12.28 -8.38
N ARG A 134 9.21 12.95 -9.19
CA ARG A 134 9.65 14.03 -10.07
C ARG A 134 8.50 14.97 -10.43
N ILE A 135 8.82 16.25 -10.57
CA ILE A 135 7.89 17.31 -10.95
C ILE A 135 8.51 18.08 -12.13
N GLU A 136 7.80 18.17 -13.25
CA GLU A 136 8.20 19.00 -14.40
C GLU A 136 7.03 19.91 -14.78
N ARG A 137 7.28 21.19 -15.00
CA ARG A 137 6.26 22.17 -15.37
C ARG A 137 6.61 22.79 -16.72
N GLU A 138 5.64 22.79 -17.63
CA GLU A 138 5.76 23.37 -18.96
C GLU A 138 4.48 24.14 -19.31
N ASN A 139 4.57 25.48 -19.30
CA ASN A 139 3.42 26.36 -19.57
C ASN A 139 2.20 26.05 -18.68
N ASP A 140 1.10 25.62 -19.27
CA ASP A 140 -0.16 25.21 -18.64
C ASP A 140 -0.25 23.70 -18.41
N THR A 141 0.89 23.00 -18.42
CA THR A 141 1.00 21.56 -18.21
C THR A 141 1.90 21.24 -17.01
N LEU A 142 1.44 20.31 -16.18
CA LEU A 142 2.21 19.72 -15.07
C LEU A 142 2.41 18.23 -15.37
N HIS A 143 3.66 17.80 -15.33
CA HIS A 143 4.03 16.39 -15.31
C HIS A 143 4.43 16.00 -13.90
N LEU A 144 3.72 15.02 -13.34
CA LEU A 144 3.97 14.50 -12.01
C LEU A 144 4.29 13.01 -12.12
N TYR A 145 5.49 12.64 -11.67
CA TYR A 145 5.93 11.26 -11.63
C TYR A 145 5.80 10.78 -10.19
N VAL A 146 5.04 9.71 -10.00
CA VAL A 146 4.68 9.16 -8.71
C VAL A 146 5.26 7.74 -8.65
N ASN A 147 6.19 7.51 -7.73
CA ASN A 147 6.67 6.17 -7.40
C ASN A 147 5.66 5.51 -6.47
N THR A 148 5.16 4.35 -6.86
CA THR A 148 4.13 3.62 -6.13
C THR A 148 4.70 2.37 -5.44
N GLU A 149 6.03 2.20 -5.43
CA GLU A 149 6.70 1.14 -4.69
C GLU A 149 6.42 1.25 -3.19
N GLY A 150 6.06 0.11 -2.58
CA GLY A 150 5.66 0.05 -1.17
C GLY A 150 4.18 0.35 -0.94
N GLY A 151 3.46 0.86 -1.95
CA GLY A 151 2.03 1.08 -1.89
C GLY A 151 1.19 -0.09 -2.43
N PHE A 152 -0.08 0.20 -2.69
CA PHE A 152 -1.11 -0.79 -3.06
C PHE A 152 -1.41 -0.86 -4.56
N SER A 153 -0.42 -0.52 -5.40
CA SER A 153 -0.53 -0.51 -6.85
C SER A 153 0.44 -1.54 -7.46
N SER A 154 -0.04 -2.27 -8.47
CA SER A 154 0.80 -3.17 -9.27
C SER A 154 1.78 -2.39 -10.16
N LYS A 155 1.39 -1.19 -10.57
CA LYS A 155 2.25 -0.23 -11.27
C LYS A 155 3.31 0.25 -10.30
N SER A 156 4.50 0.56 -10.80
CA SER A 156 5.66 0.97 -9.99
C SER A 156 6.02 2.45 -10.19
N LEU A 157 5.72 3.00 -11.36
CA LEU A 157 5.90 4.43 -11.62
C LEU A 157 4.75 4.93 -12.48
N ILE A 158 4.06 5.97 -12.03
CA ILE A 158 2.95 6.61 -12.74
C ILE A 158 3.38 8.02 -13.14
N HIS A 159 3.23 8.36 -14.41
CA HIS A 159 3.43 9.69 -14.95
C HIS A 159 2.07 10.32 -15.26
N PHE A 160 1.59 11.16 -14.36
CA PHE A 160 0.43 12.02 -14.60
C PHE A 160 0.83 13.23 -15.44
N THR A 161 -0.01 13.57 -16.41
CA THR A 161 0.11 14.76 -17.23
C THR A 161 -1.19 15.56 -17.15
N PHE A 162 -1.16 16.64 -16.38
CA PHE A 162 -2.27 17.57 -16.21
C PHE A 162 -2.15 18.67 -17.25
N LYS A 163 -3.10 18.79 -18.19
CA LYS A 163 -3.03 19.76 -19.31
C LYS A 163 -4.11 20.81 -19.23
N GLY A 164 -3.77 22.04 -19.63
CA GLY A 164 -4.70 23.16 -19.59
C GLY A 164 -5.10 23.46 -18.15
N ILE A 165 -4.11 23.61 -17.27
CA ILE A 165 -4.31 23.93 -15.85
C ILE A 165 -5.05 25.26 -15.74
N LYS A 166 -6.15 25.25 -14.99
CA LYS A 166 -7.03 26.41 -14.76
C LYS A 166 -6.81 27.04 -13.40
N SER A 167 -6.56 26.21 -12.40
CA SER A 167 -6.27 26.63 -11.04
C SER A 167 -5.49 25.55 -10.32
N GLU A 168 -4.72 25.97 -9.34
CA GLU A 168 -3.97 25.13 -8.43
C GLU A 168 -4.07 25.77 -7.04
N GLU A 169 -4.52 25.00 -6.07
CA GLU A 169 -4.69 25.40 -4.68
C GLU A 169 -3.85 24.47 -3.82
N THR A 170 -3.04 25.03 -2.93
CA THR A 170 -2.17 24.26 -2.06
C THR A 170 -1.92 25.03 -0.78
N ASP A 171 -1.89 24.34 0.36
CA ASP A 171 -1.46 24.92 1.63
C ASP A 171 0.07 24.89 1.77
N GLU A 172 0.73 23.89 1.20
CA GLU A 172 2.19 23.79 1.09
C GLU A 172 2.64 23.59 -0.37
N PRO A 173 3.83 24.05 -0.79
CA PRO A 173 4.33 23.81 -2.14
C PRO A 173 4.45 22.32 -2.47
N LEU A 174 4.03 21.94 -3.69
CA LEU A 174 4.25 20.59 -4.21
C LEU A 174 5.76 20.31 -4.33
N GLN A 175 6.24 19.22 -3.74
CA GLN A 175 7.65 18.88 -3.66
C GLN A 175 7.90 17.37 -3.83
N VAL A 176 9.09 17.03 -4.33
CA VAL A 176 9.56 15.64 -4.39
C VAL A 176 9.63 15.06 -2.98
N GLY A 177 9.20 13.80 -2.84
CA GLY A 177 9.17 13.07 -1.58
C GLY A 177 7.86 13.19 -0.80
N GLN A 178 6.87 13.97 -1.25
CA GLN A 178 5.54 13.98 -0.61
C GLN A 178 4.80 12.66 -0.83
N TRP A 179 4.16 12.17 0.23
CA TRP A 179 3.48 10.87 0.28
C TRP A 179 1.98 11.02 0.14
N PHE A 180 1.40 10.34 -0.85
CA PHE A 180 -0.04 10.30 -1.11
C PHE A 180 -0.72 9.44 -0.06
N ILE A 181 -1.74 9.98 0.61
CA ILE A 181 -2.58 9.22 1.54
C ILE A 181 -3.97 9.04 0.97
N TYR A 182 -4.65 10.14 0.67
CA TYR A 182 -6.00 10.11 0.11
C TYR A 182 -6.08 10.96 -1.14
N ASP A 183 -6.90 10.51 -2.08
CA ASP A 183 -7.15 11.24 -3.32
C ASP A 183 -8.61 11.22 -3.74
N GLU A 184 -9.01 12.26 -4.46
CA GLU A 184 -10.34 12.35 -5.06
C GLU A 184 -10.21 13.02 -6.43
N LEU A 185 -10.85 12.43 -7.42
CA LEU A 185 -10.96 12.99 -8.76
C LEU A 185 -12.43 13.34 -9.05
N GLN A 186 -12.67 14.58 -9.49
CA GLN A 186 -13.99 15.06 -9.87
C GLN A 186 -14.03 15.46 -11.34
N LYS A 187 -15.13 15.14 -12.02
CA LYS A 187 -15.46 15.71 -13.33
C LYS A 187 -16.07 17.10 -13.11
N THR A 188 -15.57 18.11 -13.80
CA THR A 188 -16.16 19.45 -13.83
C THR A 188 -16.92 19.68 -15.15
N ASP A 189 -17.59 20.82 -15.33
CA ASP A 189 -18.28 21.13 -16.60
C ASP A 189 -17.31 21.18 -17.79
N ASP A 190 -16.09 21.63 -17.56
CA ASP A 190 -15.12 22.00 -18.59
C ASP A 190 -13.78 21.24 -18.49
N GLY A 191 -13.70 20.21 -17.64
CA GLY A 191 -12.50 19.42 -17.43
C GLY A 191 -12.61 18.50 -16.21
N PHE A 192 -11.57 18.51 -15.39
CA PHE A 192 -11.42 17.67 -14.20
C PHE A 192 -10.77 18.49 -13.07
N ALA A 193 -10.95 18.02 -11.84
CA ALA A 193 -10.19 18.50 -10.69
C ALA A 193 -9.72 17.30 -9.89
N PHE A 194 -8.47 17.31 -9.45
CA PHE A 194 -7.85 16.26 -8.66
C PHE A 194 -7.34 16.83 -7.35
N ARG A 195 -7.68 16.18 -6.25
CA ARG A 195 -7.26 16.53 -4.89
C ARG A 195 -6.46 15.39 -4.32
N VAL A 196 -5.36 15.74 -3.64
CA VAL A 196 -4.52 14.81 -2.89
C VAL A 196 -4.28 15.37 -1.50
N LEU A 197 -4.36 14.50 -0.50
CA LEU A 197 -3.89 14.74 0.87
C LEU A 197 -2.56 14.04 1.05
N PHE A 198 -1.53 14.81 1.43
CA PHE A 198 -0.19 14.32 1.71
C PHE A 198 0.05 14.20 3.23
N GLU A 199 1.01 13.36 3.64
CA GLU A 199 1.40 13.20 5.05
C GLU A 199 2.75 13.84 5.43
N SER A 200 3.72 13.87 4.52
CA SER A 200 5.08 14.35 4.83
C SER A 200 5.57 15.39 3.81
N PRO A 201 5.40 16.70 4.08
CA PRO A 201 4.61 17.30 5.16
C PRO A 201 3.10 17.17 4.91
N GLU A 202 2.33 17.21 6.00
CA GLU A 202 0.87 17.15 5.91
C GLU A 202 0.30 18.37 5.17
N SER A 203 -0.27 18.11 4.01
CA SER A 203 -0.73 19.16 3.09
C SER A 203 -1.88 18.69 2.21
N GLN A 204 -2.65 19.63 1.70
CA GLN A 204 -3.72 19.42 0.74
C GLN A 204 -3.39 20.16 -0.54
N TRP A 205 -3.31 19.40 -1.63
CA TRP A 205 -3.10 19.93 -2.96
C TRP A 205 -4.33 19.67 -3.82
N THR A 206 -4.77 20.66 -4.60
CA THR A 206 -5.88 20.54 -5.54
C THR A 206 -5.52 21.21 -6.85
N ILE A 207 -5.61 20.48 -7.95
CA ILE A 207 -5.37 20.99 -9.30
C ILE A 207 -6.61 20.81 -10.16
N ALA A 208 -7.02 21.88 -10.86
CA ALA A 208 -8.07 21.83 -11.87
C ALA A 208 -7.46 21.97 -13.26
N MET A 209 -7.84 21.06 -14.15
CA MET A 209 -7.27 20.93 -15.49
C MET A 209 -8.35 20.65 -16.52
N LYS A 210 -8.01 20.84 -17.80
CA LYS A 210 -8.92 20.50 -18.90
C LYS A 210 -8.87 19.01 -19.21
N GLU A 211 -7.66 18.46 -19.26
CA GLU A 211 -7.38 17.08 -19.66
C GLU A 211 -6.39 16.46 -18.68
N LEU A 212 -6.59 15.18 -18.36
CA LEU A 212 -5.69 14.37 -17.54
C LEU A 212 -5.33 13.13 -18.34
N ASP A 213 -4.03 12.94 -18.55
CA ASP A 213 -3.48 11.73 -19.16
C ASP A 213 -2.52 11.06 -18.18
N THR A 214 -2.36 9.75 -18.33
CA THR A 214 -1.38 8.97 -17.57
C THR A 214 -0.60 8.02 -18.46
N GLN A 215 0.65 7.80 -18.09
CA GLN A 215 1.46 6.65 -18.48
C GLN A 215 1.92 5.96 -17.21
N TYR A 216 2.16 4.67 -17.25
CA TYR A 216 2.69 3.94 -16.11
C TYR A 216 3.62 2.83 -16.55
N PHE A 217 4.46 2.41 -15.62
CA PHE A 217 5.49 1.42 -15.81
C PHE A 217 5.53 0.47 -14.63
N TYR A 218 6.04 -0.73 -14.88
CA TYR A 218 6.23 -1.80 -13.91
C TYR A 218 7.72 -2.03 -13.68
N ARG A 219 8.04 -2.55 -12.50
CA ARG A 219 9.32 -3.22 -12.30
C ARG A 219 9.36 -4.54 -13.06
N PRO A 220 10.50 -4.88 -13.68
CA PRO A 220 10.70 -6.23 -14.20
C PRO A 220 10.53 -7.26 -13.09
N MET A 221 9.97 -8.43 -13.39
CA MET A 221 9.76 -9.50 -12.41
C MET A 221 10.99 -9.77 -11.53
N GLU A 222 12.18 -9.83 -12.14
CA GLU A 222 13.43 -10.14 -11.45
C GLU A 222 13.82 -9.05 -10.45
N PHE A 223 13.46 -7.78 -10.70
CA PHE A 223 13.67 -6.69 -9.74
C PHE A 223 12.95 -7.01 -8.43
N THR A 224 11.66 -7.31 -8.52
CA THR A 224 10.81 -7.54 -7.35
C THR A 224 11.32 -8.74 -6.55
N LYS A 225 11.65 -9.85 -7.23
CA LYS A 225 12.22 -11.04 -6.57
C LYS A 225 13.51 -10.71 -5.82
N LEU A 226 14.45 -10.02 -6.46
CA LEU A 226 15.74 -9.70 -5.84
C LEU A 226 15.60 -8.71 -4.69
N ARG A 227 14.69 -7.73 -4.80
CA ARG A 227 14.39 -6.79 -3.72
C ARG A 227 13.80 -7.52 -2.52
N ASP A 228 12.80 -8.35 -2.75
CA ASP A 228 12.08 -9.05 -1.67
C ASP A 228 12.94 -10.16 -1.03
N GLU A 229 13.96 -10.66 -1.73
CA GLU A 229 15.00 -11.54 -1.19
C GLU A 229 16.21 -10.80 -0.60
N GLU A 230 16.21 -9.47 -0.54
CA GLU A 230 17.31 -8.61 -0.08
C GLU A 230 18.65 -8.83 -0.84
N LYS A 231 18.58 -9.20 -2.13
CA LYS A 231 19.73 -9.52 -2.99
C LYS A 231 19.96 -8.50 -4.12
N LEU A 232 19.18 -7.42 -4.15
CA LEU A 232 19.28 -6.39 -5.19
C LEU A 232 20.65 -5.68 -5.16
N GLU A 233 21.23 -5.50 -3.98
CA GLU A 233 22.55 -4.88 -3.80
C GLU A 233 23.71 -5.84 -4.11
N ASP A 234 23.48 -7.16 -4.05
CA ASP A 234 24.49 -8.19 -4.28
C ASP A 234 24.73 -8.50 -5.76
N ILE A 235 23.82 -8.09 -6.64
CA ILE A 235 23.89 -8.37 -8.07
C ILE A 235 24.52 -7.20 -8.84
N SER A 236 25.41 -7.51 -9.78
CA SER A 236 25.91 -6.48 -10.69
C SER A 236 24.83 -6.07 -11.69
N PHE A 237 24.83 -4.81 -12.11
CA PHE A 237 23.92 -4.32 -13.16
C PHE A 237 23.97 -5.18 -14.44
N THR A 238 25.16 -5.63 -14.83
CA THR A 238 25.38 -6.50 -16.00
C THR A 238 24.79 -7.89 -15.79
N ASP A 239 24.81 -8.44 -14.58
CA ASP A 239 24.20 -9.76 -14.32
C ASP A 239 22.68 -9.66 -14.17
N TYR A 240 22.19 -8.57 -13.60
CA TYR A 240 20.75 -8.27 -13.54
C TYR A 240 20.13 -8.19 -14.95
N THR A 241 20.75 -7.43 -15.85
CA THR A 241 20.25 -7.24 -17.22
C THR A 241 20.16 -8.54 -18.03
N LYS A 242 21.08 -9.49 -17.80
CA LYS A 242 21.03 -10.83 -18.42
C LYS A 242 19.85 -11.68 -17.97
N LYS A 243 19.25 -11.38 -16.81
CA LYS A 243 18.08 -12.08 -16.28
C LYS A 243 16.76 -11.50 -16.77
N LEU A 244 16.79 -10.35 -17.44
CA LEU A 244 15.60 -9.71 -17.98
C LEU A 244 15.02 -10.50 -19.16
N ASN A 245 13.70 -10.45 -19.30
CA ASN A 245 12.96 -11.09 -20.36
C ASN A 245 13.21 -10.36 -21.70
N THR A 246 13.89 -11.01 -22.64
CA THR A 246 14.29 -10.40 -23.92
C THR A 246 13.13 -10.04 -24.84
N ASP A 247 11.94 -10.60 -24.61
CA ASP A 247 10.74 -10.28 -25.40
C ASP A 247 10.11 -8.96 -24.95
N HIS A 248 10.56 -8.41 -23.82
CA HIS A 248 9.98 -7.21 -23.22
C HIS A 248 10.70 -5.96 -23.69
N ARG A 249 9.94 -4.86 -23.74
CA ARG A 249 10.52 -3.53 -23.92
C ARG A 249 10.84 -2.95 -22.56
N TYR A 250 12.00 -2.30 -22.46
CA TYR A 250 12.45 -1.66 -21.24
C TYR A 250 12.70 -0.17 -21.44
N TRP A 251 12.64 0.55 -20.33
CA TRP A 251 12.91 1.97 -20.23
C TRP A 251 13.92 2.20 -19.12
N LEU A 252 14.82 3.13 -19.37
CA LEU A 252 15.65 3.73 -18.36
C LEU A 252 14.95 5.03 -17.92
N ILE A 253 14.49 5.05 -16.67
CA ILE A 253 13.79 6.19 -16.08
C ILE A 253 14.56 6.64 -14.84
N THR A 254 15.15 7.82 -14.92
CA THR A 254 15.92 8.44 -13.85
C THR A 254 15.23 9.74 -13.39
N PRO A 255 15.73 10.38 -12.31
CA PRO A 255 15.27 11.70 -11.90
C PRO A 255 15.32 12.77 -13.00
N HIS A 256 16.13 12.61 -14.05
CA HIS A 256 16.31 13.63 -15.07
C HIS A 256 15.81 13.22 -16.46
N VAL A 257 15.82 11.92 -16.80
CA VAL A 257 15.52 11.47 -18.16
C VAL A 257 14.67 10.21 -18.17
N LYS A 258 13.84 10.09 -19.21
CA LYS A 258 13.10 8.88 -19.57
C LYS A 258 13.48 8.51 -21.00
N CYS A 259 14.07 7.35 -21.20
CA CYS A 259 14.46 6.87 -22.53
C CYS A 259 14.16 5.38 -22.71
N ALA A 260 13.82 4.98 -23.93
CA ALA A 260 13.64 3.56 -24.24
C ALA A 260 15.00 2.88 -24.35
N ILE A 261 15.12 1.68 -23.80
CA ILE A 261 16.28 0.82 -23.99
C ILE A 261 16.13 0.13 -25.35
N GLN A 262 17.13 0.28 -26.21
CA GLN A 262 17.15 -0.29 -27.56
C GLN A 262 17.71 -1.72 -27.57
N SER A 263 18.70 -2.01 -26.72
CA SER A 263 19.28 -3.34 -26.57
C SER A 263 19.81 -3.53 -25.14
N LEU A 264 19.64 -4.74 -24.63
CA LEU A 264 20.17 -5.24 -23.35
C LEU A 264 21.33 -6.25 -23.56
N GLU A 265 21.92 -6.30 -24.75
CA GLU A 265 23.02 -7.22 -25.09
C GLU A 265 24.35 -6.84 -24.40
N GLU A 266 25.50 -7.02 -25.06
CA GLU A 266 26.85 -6.81 -24.51
C GLU A 266 27.02 -5.50 -23.72
N SER A 267 26.27 -4.45 -24.08
CA SER A 267 26.06 -3.24 -23.29
C SER A 267 24.65 -2.67 -23.52
N ILE A 268 24.09 -2.02 -22.49
CA ILE A 268 22.82 -1.30 -22.65
C ILE A 268 23.00 -0.15 -23.63
N THR A 269 22.13 -0.12 -24.63
CA THR A 269 21.99 1.03 -25.53
C THR A 269 20.62 1.66 -25.32
N ILE A 270 20.58 2.99 -25.33
CA ILE A 270 19.37 3.78 -25.10
C ILE A 270 19.08 4.66 -26.31
N ASP A 271 17.81 5.00 -26.48
CA ASP A 271 17.39 5.83 -27.58
C ASP A 271 18.04 7.22 -27.53
N ASN A 272 18.69 7.61 -28.63
CA ASN A 272 19.41 8.89 -28.79
C ASN A 272 20.46 9.19 -27.70
N GLY A 273 21.10 8.16 -27.15
CA GLY A 273 22.06 8.35 -26.08
C GLY A 273 22.99 7.17 -25.77
N SER A 274 23.75 7.31 -24.69
CA SER A 274 24.66 6.29 -24.16
C SER A 274 24.68 6.31 -22.64
N ILE A 275 25.05 5.16 -22.06
CA ILE A 275 25.33 5.01 -20.63
C ILE A 275 26.80 4.62 -20.49
N GLU A 276 27.53 5.33 -19.62
CA GLU A 276 28.90 5.04 -19.26
C GLU A 276 28.99 4.76 -17.76
N PHE A 277 29.65 3.66 -17.38
CA PHE A 277 29.89 3.32 -15.98
C PHE A 277 31.34 3.63 -15.61
N GLY A 278 31.51 4.61 -14.74
CA GLY A 278 32.77 4.94 -14.08
C GLY A 278 33.02 4.09 -12.84
N LYS A 279 34.04 4.45 -12.05
CA LYS A 279 34.38 3.72 -10.81
C LYS A 279 33.29 3.85 -9.74
N ASN A 280 32.61 5.00 -9.69
CA ASN A 280 31.63 5.33 -8.66
C ASN A 280 30.51 6.24 -9.21
N GLU A 281 30.37 6.28 -10.53
CA GLU A 281 29.40 7.14 -11.19
C GLU A 281 28.82 6.42 -12.40
N MET A 282 27.54 6.67 -12.66
CA MET A 282 26.90 6.38 -13.93
C MET A 282 26.66 7.70 -14.66
N ILE A 283 27.06 7.77 -15.93
CA ILE A 283 26.88 8.94 -16.78
C ILE A 283 25.91 8.57 -17.89
N ILE A 284 24.81 9.31 -18.00
CA ILE A 284 23.85 9.19 -19.09
C ILE A 284 24.01 10.39 -20.01
N THR A 285 24.28 10.14 -21.29
CA THR A 285 24.35 11.19 -22.32
C THR A 285 23.13 11.07 -23.24
N ILE A 286 22.30 12.11 -23.32
CA ILE A 286 21.18 12.20 -24.27
C ILE A 286 21.40 13.44 -25.15
N GLY A 287 21.62 13.24 -26.45
CA GLY A 287 21.98 14.34 -27.36
C GLY A 287 23.22 15.11 -26.88
N ASN A 288 23.04 16.37 -26.46
CA ASN A 288 24.13 17.23 -25.95
C ASN A 288 24.14 17.36 -24.42
N GLU A 289 23.22 16.72 -23.71
CA GLU A 289 23.09 16.79 -22.27
C GLU A 289 23.74 15.59 -21.60
N ARG A 290 24.28 15.80 -20.40
CA ARG A 290 24.94 14.77 -19.59
C ARG A 290 24.40 14.83 -18.17
N PHE A 291 24.02 13.67 -17.66
CA PHE A 291 23.49 13.48 -16.31
C PHE A 291 24.40 12.52 -15.55
N PHE A 292 24.74 12.88 -14.32
CA PHE A 292 25.69 12.15 -13.48
C PHE A 292 24.94 11.62 -12.26
N TYR A 293 25.16 10.35 -11.92
CA TYR A 293 24.55 9.68 -10.77
C TYR A 293 25.66 9.01 -9.96
N ASP A 294 25.76 9.35 -8.68
CA ASP A 294 26.69 8.69 -7.75
C ASP A 294 26.18 7.27 -7.45
N LEU A 295 27.02 6.27 -7.69
CA LEU A 295 26.67 4.86 -7.47
C LEU A 295 26.58 4.47 -5.98
N ASN A 296 27.01 5.35 -5.07
CA ASN A 296 26.75 5.20 -3.63
C ASN A 296 25.35 5.69 -3.22
N GLU A 297 24.74 6.56 -4.03
CA GLU A 297 23.40 7.11 -3.78
C GLU A 297 22.32 6.43 -4.63
N TYR A 298 22.68 5.97 -5.83
CA TYR A 298 21.75 5.38 -6.78
C TYR A 298 22.22 4.00 -7.23
N ASN A 299 21.32 3.01 -7.13
CA ASN A 299 21.51 1.73 -7.80
C ASN A 299 20.97 1.83 -9.25
N PRO A 300 21.79 1.61 -10.29
CA PRO A 300 21.34 1.67 -11.69
C PRO A 300 20.18 0.71 -12.02
N ILE A 301 20.04 -0.38 -11.26
CA ILE A 301 18.95 -1.34 -11.40
C ILE A 301 17.59 -0.65 -11.11
N ASP A 302 17.55 0.30 -10.18
CA ASP A 302 16.36 1.08 -9.81
C ASP A 302 15.86 2.01 -10.92
N PHE A 303 16.62 2.14 -12.02
CA PHE A 303 16.20 2.91 -13.18
C PHE A 303 15.59 2.06 -14.30
N ILE A 304 15.54 0.73 -14.15
CA ILE A 304 15.01 -0.16 -15.17
C ILE A 304 13.53 -0.44 -14.93
N TYR A 305 12.72 -0.12 -15.94
CA TYR A 305 11.27 -0.31 -15.95
C TYR A 305 10.82 -0.98 -17.24
N THR A 306 9.62 -1.57 -17.21
CA THR A 306 8.94 -2.12 -18.39
C THR A 306 7.49 -1.65 -18.45
N ASN A 307 6.83 -1.82 -19.59
CA ASN A 307 5.40 -1.55 -19.75
C ASN A 307 4.55 -2.83 -19.68
N ILE A 308 5.16 -3.97 -19.35
CA ILE A 308 4.49 -5.27 -19.22
C ILE A 308 4.55 -5.69 -17.75
N TYR A 309 3.39 -5.95 -17.16
CA TYR A 309 3.31 -6.54 -15.84
C TYR A 309 3.64 -8.03 -15.93
N GLU A 310 4.55 -8.48 -15.07
CA GLU A 310 4.85 -9.90 -14.84
C GLU A 310 4.70 -10.17 -13.34
N ASP A 311 3.81 -11.09 -12.98
CA ASP A 311 3.65 -11.51 -11.59
C ASP A 311 4.87 -12.33 -11.13
N PRO A 312 5.70 -11.83 -10.20
CA PRO A 312 6.87 -12.55 -9.69
C PRO A 312 6.54 -13.85 -8.98
N TYR A 313 5.31 -13.97 -8.51
CA TYR A 313 4.81 -15.09 -7.74
C TYR A 313 3.79 -15.93 -8.50
N ALA A 314 3.70 -15.80 -9.83
CA ALA A 314 2.77 -16.57 -10.67
C ALA A 314 2.89 -18.09 -10.45
N HIS A 315 4.09 -18.58 -10.12
CA HIS A 315 4.33 -19.99 -9.79
C HIS A 315 3.58 -20.45 -8.52
N LEU A 316 3.31 -19.54 -7.59
CA LEU A 316 2.50 -19.81 -6.38
C LEU A 316 1.01 -20.03 -6.70
N SER A 317 0.57 -19.67 -7.90
CA SER A 317 -0.80 -19.95 -8.39
C SER A 317 -0.89 -21.25 -9.18
N GLN A 318 0.22 -21.98 -9.38
CA GLN A 318 0.19 -23.26 -10.10
C GLN A 318 -0.44 -24.35 -9.23
N PRO A 319 -1.50 -25.02 -9.72
CA PRO A 319 -2.28 -25.96 -8.92
C PRO A 319 -1.43 -27.14 -8.45
N ILE A 320 -1.71 -27.59 -7.22
CA ILE A 320 -1.13 -28.81 -6.66
C ILE A 320 -2.00 -30.02 -7.05
N PRO A 321 -1.41 -31.19 -7.41
CA PRO A 321 -2.17 -32.42 -7.62
C PRO A 321 -3.05 -32.78 -6.42
N LEU A 322 -4.28 -33.23 -6.69
CA LEU A 322 -5.32 -33.49 -5.68
C LEU A 322 -4.83 -34.31 -4.48
N GLU A 323 -4.04 -35.34 -4.75
CA GLU A 323 -3.48 -36.26 -3.77
C GLU A 323 -2.52 -35.59 -2.77
N ASN A 324 -1.93 -34.45 -3.13
CA ASN A 324 -0.89 -33.77 -2.36
C ASN A 324 -1.39 -32.48 -1.67
N ILE A 325 -2.59 -32.00 -2.00
CA ILE A 325 -3.11 -30.71 -1.50
C ILE A 325 -3.18 -30.69 0.04
N GLU A 326 -3.71 -31.75 0.65
CA GLU A 326 -3.88 -31.81 2.11
C GLU A 326 -2.55 -31.82 2.85
N GLU A 327 -1.57 -32.59 2.34
CA GLU A 327 -0.22 -32.63 2.91
C GLU A 327 0.49 -31.29 2.73
N ALA A 328 0.42 -30.70 1.53
CA ALA A 328 1.04 -29.42 1.22
C ALA A 328 0.49 -28.27 2.08
N ALA A 329 -0.84 -28.20 2.26
CA ALA A 329 -1.48 -27.15 3.06
C ALA A 329 -1.09 -27.20 4.55
N LEU A 330 -0.75 -28.38 5.06
CA LEU A 330 -0.34 -28.61 6.45
C LEU A 330 1.18 -28.74 6.61
N SER A 331 1.94 -28.53 5.54
CA SER A 331 3.39 -28.64 5.55
C SER A 331 4.06 -27.42 6.19
N SER A 332 5.34 -27.56 6.55
CA SER A 332 6.19 -26.44 6.97
C SER A 332 6.86 -25.72 5.80
N ASP A 333 6.61 -26.17 4.57
CA ASP A 333 7.12 -25.53 3.37
C ASP A 333 6.12 -24.44 2.95
N LEU A 334 6.50 -23.18 3.17
CA LEU A 334 5.64 -22.03 2.94
C LEU A 334 5.20 -21.92 1.47
N GLU A 335 6.08 -22.25 0.52
CA GLU A 335 5.75 -22.19 -0.92
C GLU A 335 4.67 -23.21 -1.26
N LEU A 336 4.85 -24.46 -0.80
CA LEU A 336 3.86 -25.53 -0.99
C LEU A 336 2.56 -25.23 -0.26
N GLN A 337 2.62 -24.67 0.95
CA GLN A 337 1.45 -24.28 1.71
C GLN A 337 0.64 -23.22 0.96
N VAL A 338 1.28 -22.13 0.52
CA VAL A 338 0.61 -21.05 -0.23
C VAL A 338 -0.01 -21.59 -1.51
N ARG A 339 0.71 -22.43 -2.26
CA ARG A 339 0.18 -23.08 -3.46
C ARG A 339 -1.03 -23.96 -3.18
N ALA A 340 -1.03 -24.70 -2.08
CA ALA A 340 -2.16 -25.55 -1.70
C ALA A 340 -3.40 -24.71 -1.37
N TRP A 341 -3.23 -23.63 -0.60
CA TRP A 341 -4.31 -22.69 -0.29
C TRP A 341 -4.86 -21.99 -1.53
N ASN A 342 -4.00 -21.51 -2.43
CA ASN A 342 -4.41 -20.93 -3.71
C ASN A 342 -5.18 -21.95 -4.58
N THR A 343 -4.74 -23.21 -4.59
CA THR A 343 -5.44 -24.29 -5.32
C THR A 343 -6.85 -24.51 -4.76
N MET A 344 -7.00 -24.53 -3.43
CA MET A 344 -8.29 -24.65 -2.73
C MET A 344 -9.18 -23.44 -2.96
N TYR A 345 -8.62 -22.23 -2.93
CA TYR A 345 -9.35 -20.98 -3.15
C TYR A 345 -9.94 -20.89 -4.56
N ALA A 346 -9.17 -21.31 -5.56
CA ALA A 346 -9.60 -21.29 -6.96
C ALA A 346 -10.66 -22.37 -7.28
N ASN A 347 -10.64 -23.50 -6.57
CA ASN A 347 -11.52 -24.66 -6.85
C ASN A 347 -12.31 -25.13 -5.61
N PRO A 348 -13.06 -24.25 -4.94
CA PRO A 348 -13.62 -24.52 -3.62
C PRO A 348 -14.63 -25.68 -3.64
N SER A 349 -15.51 -25.72 -4.65
CA SER A 349 -16.55 -26.74 -4.74
C SER A 349 -16.00 -28.14 -5.07
N GLU A 350 -14.95 -28.25 -5.89
CA GLU A 350 -14.31 -29.53 -6.24
C GLU A 350 -13.48 -30.09 -5.08
N LEU A 351 -12.95 -29.21 -4.24
CA LEU A 351 -12.05 -29.53 -3.14
C LEU A 351 -12.72 -29.48 -1.76
N ALA A 352 -14.05 -29.38 -1.70
CA ALA A 352 -14.80 -29.18 -0.45
C ALA A 352 -14.41 -30.20 0.65
N ASP A 353 -14.26 -31.47 0.29
CA ASP A 353 -13.88 -32.52 1.24
C ASP A 353 -12.45 -32.32 1.79
N ILE A 354 -11.51 -31.88 0.95
CA ILE A 354 -10.12 -31.60 1.36
C ILE A 354 -10.07 -30.34 2.23
N ILE A 355 -10.75 -29.27 1.80
CA ILE A 355 -10.84 -27.99 2.52
C ILE A 355 -11.33 -28.20 3.94
N ASN A 356 -12.44 -28.94 4.12
CA ASN A 356 -12.96 -29.21 5.45
C ASN A 356 -12.00 -30.03 6.33
N ARG A 357 -11.22 -30.96 5.75
CA ARG A 357 -10.21 -31.71 6.51
C ARG A 357 -9.03 -30.83 6.91
N VAL A 358 -8.55 -29.97 6.02
CA VAL A 358 -7.45 -29.04 6.29
C VAL A 358 -7.86 -28.04 7.38
N LEU A 359 -8.98 -27.34 7.21
CA LEU A 359 -9.49 -26.39 8.21
C LEU A 359 -9.77 -27.05 9.56
N TRP A 360 -10.23 -28.30 9.57
CA TRP A 360 -10.41 -29.02 10.82
C TRP A 360 -9.08 -29.29 11.55
N LYS A 361 -8.01 -29.61 10.80
CA LYS A 361 -6.70 -29.97 11.34
C LYS A 361 -5.81 -28.79 11.73
N ILE A 362 -5.93 -27.65 11.06
CA ILE A 362 -5.06 -26.51 11.32
C ILE A 362 -5.38 -25.87 12.68
N GLU A 363 -4.37 -25.46 13.44
CA GLU A 363 -4.56 -24.69 14.67
C GLU A 363 -4.63 -23.20 14.31
N ILE A 364 -5.60 -22.48 14.90
CA ILE A 364 -5.71 -21.04 14.72
C ILE A 364 -4.69 -20.41 15.67
N THR A 365 -3.80 -19.61 15.12
CA THR A 365 -2.77 -18.85 15.84
C THR A 365 -2.87 -17.40 15.40
N GLU A 366 -2.35 -16.47 16.22
CA GLU A 366 -2.29 -15.05 15.86
C GLU A 366 -1.59 -14.83 14.50
N GLU A 367 -0.55 -15.62 14.21
CA GLU A 367 0.19 -15.54 12.94
C GLU A 367 -0.64 -15.92 11.69
N ASN A 368 -1.63 -16.79 11.83
CA ASN A 368 -2.41 -17.31 10.69
C ASN A 368 -3.87 -16.88 10.69
N GLU A 369 -4.31 -16.16 11.72
CA GLU A 369 -5.70 -15.78 11.93
C GLU A 369 -6.27 -14.97 10.76
N MET A 370 -5.56 -13.93 10.32
CA MET A 370 -5.98 -13.08 9.19
C MET A 370 -6.06 -13.86 7.88
N MET A 371 -5.11 -14.76 7.63
CA MET A 371 -5.14 -15.60 6.44
C MET A 371 -6.35 -16.55 6.49
N LEU A 372 -6.57 -17.18 7.64
CA LEU A 372 -7.66 -18.11 7.84
C LEU A 372 -9.04 -17.46 7.79
N SER A 373 -9.19 -16.22 8.29
CA SER A 373 -10.46 -15.48 8.19
C SER A 373 -10.84 -15.23 6.73
N VAL A 374 -9.89 -14.82 5.88
CA VAL A 374 -10.11 -14.61 4.44
C VAL A 374 -10.58 -15.90 3.75
N TYR A 375 -9.88 -17.02 3.98
CA TYR A 375 -10.26 -18.29 3.36
C TYR A 375 -11.57 -18.84 3.90
N ALA A 376 -11.79 -18.78 5.23
CA ALA A 376 -13.01 -19.27 5.86
C ALA A 376 -14.24 -18.51 5.35
N ASN A 377 -14.18 -17.18 5.27
CA ASN A 377 -15.25 -16.36 4.72
C ASN A 377 -15.54 -16.70 3.24
N HIS A 378 -14.51 -16.78 2.40
CA HIS A 378 -14.69 -17.20 0.99
C HIS A 378 -15.35 -18.57 0.87
N PHE A 379 -14.91 -19.56 1.65
CA PHE A 379 -15.48 -20.91 1.60
C PHE A 379 -16.89 -20.98 2.21
N LEU A 380 -17.21 -20.11 3.16
CA LEU A 380 -18.57 -19.97 3.67
C LEU A 380 -19.51 -19.41 2.60
N GLU A 381 -19.11 -18.36 1.89
CA GLU A 381 -19.87 -17.78 0.78
C GLU A 381 -20.12 -18.79 -0.34
N LYS A 382 -19.20 -19.75 -0.52
CA LYS A 382 -19.37 -20.87 -1.47
C LYS A 382 -20.21 -22.02 -0.92
N GLU A 383 -20.70 -21.93 0.31
CA GLU A 383 -21.55 -22.91 0.99
C GLU A 383 -20.93 -24.32 1.10
N ILE A 384 -19.59 -24.42 1.17
CA ILE A 384 -18.87 -25.72 1.20
C ILE A 384 -18.46 -26.17 2.60
N LEU A 385 -18.54 -25.29 3.61
CA LEU A 385 -18.10 -25.60 4.97
C LEU A 385 -19.10 -26.50 5.72
N MET A 386 -18.59 -27.54 6.37
CA MET A 386 -19.35 -28.38 7.29
C MET A 386 -19.62 -27.64 8.60
N GLU A 387 -20.74 -27.94 9.26
CA GLU A 387 -21.16 -27.25 10.50
C GLU A 387 -20.08 -27.23 11.59
N LYS A 388 -19.36 -28.34 11.79
CA LYS A 388 -18.26 -28.40 12.78
C LYS A 388 -17.10 -27.46 12.47
N VAL A 389 -16.84 -27.21 11.18
CA VAL A 389 -15.83 -26.24 10.75
C VAL A 389 -16.36 -24.83 10.96
N LYS A 390 -17.62 -24.54 10.60
CA LYS A 390 -18.24 -23.24 10.89
C LYS A 390 -18.19 -22.88 12.37
N GLU A 391 -18.51 -23.83 13.25
CA GLU A 391 -18.42 -23.65 14.71
C GLU A 391 -17.00 -23.32 15.18
N LYS A 392 -15.99 -24.00 14.62
CA LYS A 392 -14.58 -23.75 14.96
C LYS A 392 -14.11 -22.35 14.53
N TYR A 393 -14.60 -21.86 13.39
CA TYR A 393 -14.20 -20.58 12.81
C TYR A 393 -15.18 -19.45 13.11
N GLN A 394 -16.13 -19.64 14.04
CA GLN A 394 -17.20 -18.68 14.30
C GLN A 394 -16.69 -17.28 14.69
N SER A 395 -15.52 -17.19 15.34
CA SER A 395 -14.91 -15.91 15.71
C SER A 395 -14.22 -15.19 14.54
N LEU A 396 -13.98 -15.87 13.43
CA LEU A 396 -13.22 -15.37 12.27
C LEU A 396 -14.10 -15.15 11.03
N ILE A 397 -15.38 -15.44 11.14
CA ILE A 397 -16.36 -15.36 10.05
C ILE A 397 -17.28 -14.17 10.32
N ASP A 398 -17.49 -13.35 9.29
CA ASP A 398 -18.32 -12.14 9.36
C ASP A 398 -19.83 -12.39 9.14
#